data_AF-A0A1F9I454-F1
#
_entry.id   AF-A0A1F9I454-F1
#
_cell.length_a   1.000
_cell.length_b   1.000
_cell.length_c   1.000
_cell.angle_alpha   90.00
_cell.angle_beta   90.00
_cell.angle_gamma   90.00
#
_symmetry.space_group_name_H-M   'P 1'
#
loop_
_entity.id
_entity.type
_entity.pdbx_description
1 polymer ?
#
loop_
_entity_poly.entity_id
_entity_poly.type
_entity_poly.pdbx_seq_one_letter_code
_entity_poly.pdbx_strand_id
1 'polypeptide(L)'
;MLKAERSGMEVSQAQFELSEAKTALVKARAAIHAFSVVVVKKEVDPGLQISAKAHTRGLKALEELGFRRRWLVVSMAIILALVGAIVVKIRRMERKEQ
;
A
#
# COMPACT_ATOMS: atom_id res chain seq x y z
N MET A 1 5.89 3.54 0.89
CA MET A 1 5.97 2.34 1.77
C MET A 1 5.70 2.68 3.23
N LEU A 2 6.52 3.47 3.93
CA LEU A 2 6.30 3.81 5.36
C LEU A 2 4.89 4.35 5.67
N LYS A 3 4.31 5.15 4.76
CA LYS A 3 2.93 5.65 4.90
C LYS A 3 1.89 4.52 4.82
N ALA A 4 2.08 3.52 3.96
CA ALA A 4 1.16 2.39 3.80
C ALA A 4 1.22 1.48 5.04
N GLU A 5 2.42 1.17 5.51
CA GLU A 5 2.66 0.39 6.73
C GLU A 5 2.00 1.01 7.97
N ARG A 6 2.25 2.30 8.22
CA ARG A 6 1.59 3.04 9.33
C ARG A 6 0.08 3.11 9.20
N SER A 7 -0.45 2.88 8.01
CA SER A 7 -1.89 2.84 7.75
C SER A 7 -2.47 1.43 7.83
N GLY A 8 -1.69 0.43 8.27
CA GLY A 8 -2.12 -0.95 8.45
C GLY A 8 -2.16 -1.77 7.16
N MET A 9 -1.52 -1.30 6.07
CA MET A 9 -1.42 -2.08 4.83
C MET A 9 -0.34 -3.15 4.95
N GLU A 10 -0.60 -4.33 4.37
CA GLU A 10 0.42 -5.37 4.17
C GLU A 10 1.55 -4.81 3.29
N VAL A 11 2.79 -4.86 3.78
CA VAL A 11 3.98 -4.42 3.03
C VAL A 11 5.17 -5.37 3.20
N SER A 12 5.02 -6.51 3.87
CA SER A 12 6.12 -7.38 4.30
C SER A 12 6.89 -7.93 3.11
N GLN A 13 6.18 -8.36 2.07
CA GLN A 13 6.81 -8.85 0.84
C GLN A 13 7.66 -7.77 0.16
N ALA A 14 7.17 -6.53 0.18
CA ALA A 14 7.86 -5.42 -0.46
C ALA A 14 9.05 -4.92 0.38
N GLN A 15 8.99 -5.07 1.72
CA GLN A 15 10.14 -4.88 2.61
C GLN A 15 11.20 -5.96 2.43
N PHE A 16 10.80 -7.22 2.25
CA PHE A 16 11.71 -8.34 1.98
C PHE A 16 12.52 -8.10 0.70
N GLU A 17 11.86 -7.76 -0.40
CA GLU A 17 12.57 -7.43 -1.64
C GLU A 17 13.45 -6.20 -1.54
N LEU A 18 13.04 -5.17 -0.78
CA LEU A 18 13.91 -4.04 -0.52
C LEU A 18 15.19 -4.46 0.24
N SER A 19 15.09 -5.45 1.13
CA SER A 19 16.23 -6.04 1.81
C SER A 19 17.16 -6.79 0.85
N GLU A 20 16.59 -7.57 -0.08
CA GLU A 20 17.36 -8.24 -1.14
C GLU A 20 18.06 -7.24 -2.06
N ALA A 21 17.37 -6.15 -2.46
CA ALA A 21 17.96 -5.08 -3.24
C ALA A 21 19.15 -4.40 -2.52
N LYS A 22 19.02 -4.16 -1.20
CA LYS A 22 20.14 -3.66 -0.39
C LYS A 22 21.30 -4.65 -0.35
N THR A 23 21.01 -5.95 -0.27
CA THR A 23 22.04 -6.99 -0.31
C THR A 23 22.76 -6.99 -1.65
N ALA A 24 22.04 -6.87 -2.77
CA ALA A 24 22.65 -6.74 -4.10
C ALA A 24 23.54 -5.49 -4.21
N LEU A 25 23.12 -4.36 -3.62
CA LEU A 25 23.95 -3.15 -3.56
C LEU A 25 25.26 -3.38 -2.78
N VAL A 26 25.22 -4.11 -1.67
CA VAL A 26 26.43 -4.47 -0.92
C VAL A 26 27.36 -5.34 -1.78
N LYS A 27 26.82 -6.34 -2.48
CA LYS A 27 27.60 -7.19 -3.40
C LYS A 27 28.22 -6.39 -4.54
N ALA A 28 27.46 -5.48 -5.15
CA ALA A 28 27.97 -4.59 -6.19
C ALA A 28 29.13 -3.71 -5.69
N ARG A 29 29.03 -3.17 -4.46
CA ARG A 29 30.14 -2.41 -3.84
C ARG A 29 31.37 -3.27 -3.57
N ALA A 30 31.19 -4.51 -3.11
CA ALA A 30 32.31 -5.44 -2.95
C ALA A 30 32.98 -5.73 -4.30
N ALA A 31 32.18 -5.95 -5.35
CA ALA A 31 32.64 -6.21 -6.72
C ALA A 31 33.46 -5.07 -7.35
N ILE A 32 33.34 -3.83 -6.86
CA ILE A 32 34.17 -2.71 -7.35
C ILE A 32 35.67 -3.00 -7.15
N HIS A 33 36.04 -3.75 -6.12
CA HIS A 33 37.44 -4.14 -5.87
C HIS A 33 38.01 -5.09 -6.93
N ALA A 34 37.16 -5.70 -7.77
CA ALA A 34 37.62 -6.47 -8.92
C ALA A 34 38.08 -5.58 -10.09
N PHE A 35 37.90 -4.25 -9.99
CA PHE A 35 38.24 -3.25 -11.02
C PHE A 35 37.70 -3.61 -12.42
N SER A 36 36.56 -4.32 -12.45
CA SER A 36 35.93 -4.79 -13.68
C SER A 36 34.47 -4.37 -13.72
N VAL A 37 34.13 -3.55 -14.71
CA VAL A 37 32.76 -3.08 -14.95
C VAL A 37 31.82 -4.26 -15.18
N VAL A 38 32.29 -5.33 -15.85
CA VAL A 38 31.50 -6.54 -16.12
C VAL A 38 31.10 -7.23 -14.81
N VAL A 39 32.03 -7.35 -13.87
CA VAL A 39 31.79 -8.00 -12.56
C VAL A 39 30.83 -7.16 -11.71
N VAL A 40 31.01 -5.83 -11.69
CA VAL A 40 30.09 -4.93 -10.98
C VAL A 40 28.69 -4.98 -11.58
N LYS A 41 28.58 -4.95 -12.92
CA LYS A 41 27.29 -4.94 -13.62
C LYS A 41 26.49 -6.22 -13.36
N LYS A 42 27.16 -7.37 -13.24
CA LYS A 42 26.54 -8.65 -12.88
C LYS A 42 25.77 -8.60 -11.55
N GLU A 43 26.23 -7.81 -10.59
CA GLU A 43 25.57 -7.66 -9.28
C GLU A 43 24.55 -6.50 -9.28
N VAL A 44 24.78 -5.45 -10.07
CA VAL A 44 23.88 -4.28 -10.17
C VAL A 44 22.58 -4.63 -10.87
N ASP A 45 22.62 -5.33 -12.01
CA ASP A 45 21.43 -5.57 -12.83
C ASP A 45 20.31 -6.31 -12.07
N PRO A 46 20.58 -7.39 -11.32
CA PRO A 46 19.57 -8.03 -10.46
C PRO A 46 19.04 -7.10 -9.37
N GLY A 47 19.93 -6.31 -8.74
CA GLY A 47 19.55 -5.36 -7.70
C GLY A 47 18.58 -4.28 -8.19
N LEU A 48 18.77 -3.79 -9.42
CA LEU A 48 17.87 -2.83 -10.06
C LEU A 48 16.48 -3.45 -10.32
N GLN A 49 16.43 -4.68 -10.81
CA GLN A 49 15.16 -5.38 -11.05
C GLN A 49 14.37 -5.59 -9.75
N ILE A 50 15.03 -6.02 -8.68
CA ILE A 50 14.39 -6.24 -7.38
C ILE A 50 13.91 -4.90 -6.79
N SER A 51 14.72 -3.84 -6.90
CA SER A 51 14.34 -2.50 -6.45
C SER A 51 13.07 -1.98 -7.16
N ALA A 52 12.96 -2.21 -8.47
CA ALA A 52 11.77 -1.84 -9.25
C ALA A 52 10.51 -2.61 -8.81
N LYS A 53 10.64 -3.91 -8.50
CA LYS A 53 9.53 -4.72 -7.96
C LYS A 53 9.10 -4.23 -6.59
N ALA A 54 10.04 -3.99 -5.68
CA ALA A 54 9.75 -3.45 -4.35
C ALA A 54 9.02 -2.10 -4.46
N HIS A 55 9.50 -1.21 -5.34
CA HIS A 55 8.89 0.10 -5.55
C HIS A 55 7.44 0.01 -6.03
N THR A 56 7.17 -0.79 -7.07
CA THR A 56 5.83 -0.97 -7.62
C THR A 56 4.85 -1.56 -6.62
N ARG A 57 5.26 -2.56 -5.82
CA ARG A 57 4.41 -3.10 -4.74
C ARG A 57 4.15 -2.07 -3.65
N GLY A 58 5.15 -1.27 -3.30
CA GLY A 58 4.99 -0.18 -2.35
C GLY A 58 3.98 0.88 -2.79
N LEU A 59 3.92 1.17 -4.09
CA LEU A 59 2.90 2.06 -4.68
C LEU A 59 1.51 1.42 -4.67
N LYS A 60 1.41 0.15 -5.07
CA LYS A 60 0.15 -0.60 -5.06
C LYS A 60 -0.49 -0.63 -3.67
N ALA A 61 0.30 -0.83 -2.62
CA ALA A 61 -0.20 -0.78 -1.24
C ALA A 61 -0.77 0.60 -0.85
N LEU A 62 -0.20 1.70 -1.36
CA LEU A 62 -0.73 3.04 -1.13
C LEU A 62 -2.03 3.28 -1.90
N GLU A 63 -2.12 2.77 -3.12
CA GLU A 63 -3.33 2.86 -3.95
C GLU A 63 -4.50 2.09 -3.32
N GLU A 64 -4.25 0.86 -2.85
CA GLU A 64 -5.25 0.02 -2.20
C GLU A 64 -5.81 0.67 -0.93
N LEU A 65 -4.96 1.33 -0.12
CA LEU A 65 -5.41 2.12 1.03
C LEU A 65 -6.41 3.21 0.62
N GLY A 66 -6.12 3.92 -0.47
CA GLY A 66 -6.99 4.97 -1.00
C GLY A 66 -8.34 4.42 -1.48
N PHE A 67 -8.33 3.25 -2.13
CA PHE A 67 -9.53 2.56 -2.58
C PHE A 67 -10.39 2.11 -1.39
N ARG A 68 -9.79 1.45 -0.39
CA ARG A 68 -10.50 1.00 0.83
C ARG A 68 -11.18 2.15 1.55
N ARG A 69 -10.49 3.29 1.71
CA ARG A 69 -11.06 4.48 2.36
C ARG A 69 -12.24 5.07 1.58
N ARG A 70 -12.14 5.17 0.24
CA ARG A 70 -13.25 5.69 -0.59
C ARG A 70 -14.50 4.84 -0.46
N TRP A 71 -14.38 3.52 -0.57
CA TRP A 71 -15.53 2.62 -0.45
C TRP A 71 -16.10 2.58 0.95
N LEU A 72 -15.27 2.66 1.98
CA LEU A 72 -15.74 2.75 3.37
C LEU A 72 -16.55 4.03 3.61
N VAL A 73 -16.16 5.16 3.04
CA VAL A 73 -16.95 6.41 3.13
C VAL A 73 -18.29 6.26 2.39
N VAL A 74 -18.28 5.64 1.20
CA VAL A 74 -19.51 5.41 0.43
C VAL A 74 -20.47 4.48 1.19
N SER A 75 -19.99 3.35 1.73
CA SER A 75 -20.85 2.44 2.50
C SER A 75 -21.37 3.08 3.78
N MET A 76 -20.53 3.84 4.49
CA MET A 76 -20.94 4.59 5.68
C MET A 76 -22.05 5.59 5.37
N ALA A 77 -21.93 6.35 4.27
CA ALA A 77 -22.94 7.32 3.86
C ALA A 77 -24.31 6.66 3.58
N ILE A 78 -24.32 5.51 2.92
CA ILE A 78 -25.54 4.74 2.63
C ILE A 78 -26.20 4.27 3.94
N ILE A 79 -25.41 3.72 4.87
CA ILE A 79 -25.92 3.25 6.17
C ILE A 79 -26.54 4.42 6.96
N LEU A 80 -25.85 5.56 7.02
CA LEU A 80 -26.36 6.75 7.71
C LEU A 80 -27.63 7.30 7.07
N ALA A 81 -27.73 7.28 5.74
CA ALA A 81 -28.94 7.68 5.03
C ALA A 81 -30.13 6.76 5.36
N LEU A 82 -29.90 5.44 5.40
CA LEU A 82 -30.91 4.46 5.79
C LEU A 82 -31.39 4.68 7.24
N VAL A 83 -30.46 4.82 8.19
CA VAL A 83 -30.78 5.08 9.59
C VAL A 83 -31.56 6.40 9.72
N GLY A 84 -31.13 7.45 9.04
CA GLY A 84 -31.82 8.74 9.02
C GLY A 84 -33.25 8.64 8.46
N ALA A 85 -33.43 7.90 7.36
CA ALA A 85 -34.74 7.67 6.76
C ALA A 85 -35.69 6.92 7.71
N ILE A 86 -35.18 5.90 8.42
CA ILE A 86 -35.94 5.15 9.43
C ILE A 86 -36.36 6.08 10.59
N VAL A 87 -35.43 6.87 11.14
CA VAL A 87 -35.72 7.80 12.24
C VAL A 87 -36.77 8.83 11.83
N VAL A 88 -36.66 9.40 10.61
CA VAL A 88 -37.65 10.34 10.09
C VAL A 88 -39.01 9.67 9.90
N LYS A 89 -39.04 8.42 9.42
CA LYS A 89 -40.28 7.66 9.23
C LYS A 89 -40.99 7.39 10.56
N ILE A 90 -40.26 6.96 11.59
CA ILE A 90 -40.79 6.73 12.95
C ILE A 90 -41.39 8.03 13.51
N ARG A 91 -40.62 9.12 13.48
CA ARG A 91 -41.09 10.45 13.96
C ARG A 91 -42.27 11.03 13.17
N ARG A 92 -42.50 10.57 11.94
CA ARG A 92 -43.67 10.94 11.13
C ARG A 92 -44.90 10.11 11.49
N MET A 93 -44.71 8.87 11.94
CA MET A 93 -45.81 8.01 12.40
C MET A 93 -46.30 8.45 13.78
N GLU A 94 -45.39 8.67 14.73
CA GLU A 94 -45.74 9.14 16.09
C GLU A 94 -46.54 10.45 16.07
N ARG A 95 -46.17 11.38 15.18
CA ARG A 95 -46.88 12.66 14.99
C ARG A 95 -48.24 12.56 14.29
N LYS A 96 -48.55 11.42 13.66
CA LYS A 96 -49.84 11.17 13.03
C LYS A 96 -50.81 10.42 13.94
N GLU A 97 -50.30 9.74 14.98
CA GLU A 97 -51.09 9.00 15.95
C GLU A 97 -51.49 9.84 17.19
N GLN A 98 -50.81 10.96 17.44
CA GLN A 98 -51.26 12.02 18.37
C GLN A 98 -52.16 13.03 17.67
#